data_AF-A0A1M3I6A4-F1
#
_entry.id   AF-A0A1M3I6A4-F1
#
_cell.length_a   1.000
_cell.length_b   1.000
_cell.length_c   1.000
_cell.angle_alpha   90.00
_cell.angle_beta   90.00
_cell.angle_gamma   90.00
#
_symmetry.space_group_name_H-M   'P 1'
#
loop_
_entity.id
_entity.type
_entity.pdbx_description
1 polymer ?
#
loop_
_entity_poly.entity_id
_entity_poly.type
_entity_poly.pdbx_seq_one_letter_code
_entity_poly.pdbx_strand_id
1 'polypeptide(L)' 'MAAVEAGYKEASRAIFDANITNVIAAVLLFAFGSGPVRGFAIVLMIGIVTSVFTAVTLTRMWVAGWLRKARPSDLAL' A
#
# COMPACT_ATOMS: atom_id res chain seq x y z
N MET A 1 22.50 16.71 4.74
CA MET A 1 21.39 15.90 5.30
C MET A 1 20.03 16.42 4.83
N ALA A 2 19.82 17.74 4.71
CA ALA A 2 18.59 18.34 4.14
C ALA A 2 18.16 17.80 2.76
N ALA A 3 19.10 17.53 1.84
CA ALA A 3 18.78 16.94 0.53
C ALA A 3 18.26 15.49 0.63
N VAL A 4 18.70 14.74 1.65
CA VAL A 4 18.28 13.35 1.89
C VAL A 4 16.90 13.32 2.53
N GLU A 5 16.62 14.19 3.50
CA GLU A 5 15.29 14.33 4.12
C GLU A 5 14.25 14.86 3.14
N ALA A 6 14.60 15.84 2.30
CA ALA A 6 13.72 16.32 1.24
C ALA A 6 13.46 15.23 0.19
N GLY A 7 14.50 14.50 -0.22
CA GLY A 7 14.36 13.37 -1.14
C GLY A 7 13.50 12.24 -0.57
N TYR A 8 13.64 11.93 0.72
CA TYR A 8 12.83 10.91 1.39
C TYR A 8 11.36 11.34 1.50
N LYS A 9 11.10 12.61 1.82
CA LYS A 9 9.76 13.18 1.90
C LYS A 9 9.05 13.14 0.55
N GLU A 10 9.71 13.61 -0.51
CA GLU A 10 9.15 13.59 -1.86
C GLU A 10 8.99 12.16 -2.39
N ALA A 11 9.95 11.26 -2.12
CA ALA A 11 9.82 9.84 -2.48
C ALA A 11 8.63 9.19 -1.77
N SER A 12 8.44 9.45 -0.47
CA SER A 12 7.28 8.93 0.27
C SER A 12 5.95 9.44 -0.30
N ARG A 13 5.92 10.72 -0.71
CA ARG A 13 4.75 11.35 -1.31
C ARG A 13 4.43 10.73 -2.66
N ALA A 14 5.44 10.54 -3.50
CA ALA A 14 5.30 9.88 -4.80
C ALA A 14 4.81 8.43 -4.67
N ILE A 15 5.30 7.68 -3.68
CA ILE A 15 4.83 6.31 -3.41
C ILE A 15 3.35 6.31 -3.01
N PHE A 16 2.93 7.26 -2.15
CA PHE A 16 1.54 7.36 -1.73
C PHE A 16 0.61 7.72 -2.89
N ASP A 17 1.01 8.69 -3.71
CA ASP A 17 0.25 9.16 -4.86
C ASP A 17 0.15 8.10 -5.97
N ALA A 18 1.21 7.33 -6.18
CA ALA A 18 1.23 6.22 -7.13
C ALA A 18 0.24 5.10 -6.75
N ASN A 19 0.12 4.78 -5.47
CA ASN A 19 -0.86 3.79 -4.99
C ASN A 19 -2.30 4.28 -5.17
N ILE A 20 -2.59 5.55 -4.89
CA ILE A 20 -3.91 6.15 -5.11
C ILE A 20 -4.26 6.13 -6.60
N THR A 21 -3.32 6.52 -7.46
CA THR A 21 -3.51 6.53 -8.92
C THR A 21 -3.79 5.12 -9.45
N ASN A 22 -3.10 4.10 -8.94
CA ASN A 22 -3.34 2.69 -9.30
C ASN A 22 -4.76 2.23 -8.93
N VAL A 23 -5.28 2.63 -7.76
CA VAL A 23 -6.65 2.31 -7.34
C VAL A 23 -7.66 3.00 -8.26
N ILE A 24 -7.44 4.27 -8.61
CA ILE A 24 -8.29 5.01 -9.54
C ILE A 24 -8.29 4.35 -10.93
N ALA A 25 -7.11 3.98 -11.43
CA ALA A 25 -6.97 3.28 -12.71
C ALA A 25 -7.74 1.95 -12.72
N ALA A 26 -7.69 1.18 -11.63
CA ALA A 26 -8.46 -0.06 -11.48
C ALA A 26 -9.97 0.16 -11.59
N VAL A 27 -10.48 1.19 -10.90
CA VAL A 27 -11.91 1.55 -10.91
C VAL A 27 -12.34 1.99 -12.31
N LEU A 28 -11.54 2.80 -12.99
CA LEU A 28 -11.83 3.25 -14.36
C LEU A 28 -11.80 2.10 -15.36
N LEU A 29 -10.81 1.19 -15.26
CA LEU A 29 -10.72 0.01 -16.12
C LEU A 29 -11.88 -0.97 -15.89
N PHE A 30 -12.39 -1.07 -14.66
CA PHE A 30 -13.57 -1.87 -14.36
C PHE A 30 -14.85 -1.23 -14.94
N ALA A 31 -15.00 0.08 -14.82
CA ALA A 31 -16.19 0.81 -15.28
C ALA A 31 -16.27 0.95 -16.81
N PHE A 32 -15.14 1.25 -17.47
CA PHE A 32 -15.08 1.53 -18.91
C PHE A 32 -14.48 0.38 -19.74
N GLY A 33 -13.98 -0.69 -19.12
CA GLY A 33 -13.36 -1.80 -19.82
C GLY A 33 -14.38 -2.67 -20.58
N SER A 34 -14.03 -3.05 -21.82
CA SER A 34 -14.76 -4.02 -22.64
C SER A 34 -13.83 -5.09 -23.21
N GLY A 35 -14.32 -6.33 -23.33
CA GLY A 35 -13.58 -7.44 -23.92
C GLY A 35 -12.31 -7.81 -23.13
N PRO A 36 -11.10 -7.68 -23.68
CA PRO A 36 -9.83 -8.00 -23.01
C PRO A 36 -9.54 -7.12 -21.78
N VAL A 37 -9.97 -5.85 -21.80
CA VAL A 37 -9.69 -4.87 -20.74
C VAL A 37 -10.39 -5.23 -19.43
N ARG A 38 -11.56 -5.89 -19.48
CA ARG A 38 -12.21 -6.46 -18.29
C ARG A 38 -11.39 -7.57 -17.65
N GLY A 39 -10.76 -8.43 -18.45
CA GLY A 39 -9.86 -9.47 -17.95
C GLY A 39 -8.67 -8.88 -17.22
N PHE A 40 -8.08 -7.81 -17.76
CA PHE A 40 -7.02 -7.06 -17.10
C PHE A 40 -7.50 -6.39 -15.80
N ALA A 41 -8.69 -5.77 -15.80
CA ALA A 41 -9.27 -5.15 -14.62
C ALA A 41 -9.48 -6.16 -13.47
N ILE A 42 -9.88 -7.40 -13.77
CA ILE A 42 -10.03 -8.47 -12.77
C ILE A 42 -8.67 -8.81 -12.13
N VAL A 43 -7.62 -8.98 -12.94
CA VAL A 43 -6.26 -9.25 -12.42
C VAL A 43 -5.77 -8.09 -11.55
N LEU A 44 -6.04 -6.86 -11.97
CA LEU A 44 -5.64 -5.66 -11.23
C LEU A 44 -6.41 -5.52 -9.91
N MET A 45 -7.70 -5.87 -9.90
CA MET A 45 -8.54 -5.89 -8.69
C MET A 45 -8.05 -6.96 -7.70
N ILE A 46 -7.71 -8.16 -8.17
CA ILE A 46 -7.10 -9.21 -7.34
C ILE A 46 -5.76 -8.71 -6.78
N GLY A 47 -4.92 -8.09 -7.63
CA GLY A 47 -3.65 -7.51 -7.21
C GLY A 47 -3.78 -6.46 -6.11
N ILE A 48 -4.78 -5.58 -6.18
CA ILE A 48 -5.06 -4.58 -5.14
C ILE A 48 -5.51 -5.27 -3.85
N VAL A 49 -6.44 -6.22 -3.92
CA VAL A 49 -6.93 -6.94 -2.72
C VAL A 49 -5.79 -7.71 -2.05
N THR A 50 -4.97 -8.43 -2.82
CA THR A 50 -3.80 -9.13 -2.31
C THR A 50 -2.76 -8.17 -1.74
N SER A 51 -2.54 -7.01 -2.38
CA SER A 51 -1.62 -5.98 -1.90
C SER A 51 -2.08 -5.36 -0.58
N VAL A 52 -3.38 -5.03 -0.44
CA VAL A 52 -3.95 -4.51 0.81
C VAL A 52 -3.88 -5.55 1.92
N PHE A 53 -4.23 -6.80 1.62
CA PHE A 53 -4.13 -7.89 2.60
C PHE A 53 -2.69 -8.14 3.05
N THR A 54 -1.77 -8.16 2.09
CA THR A 54 -0.34 -8.29 2.34
C THR A 54 0.17 -7.11 3.14
N ALA A 55 -0.20 -5.88 2.81
CA ALA A 55 0.16 -4.68 3.56
C ALA A 55 -0.34 -4.74 5.00
N VAL A 56 -1.61 -5.08 5.25
CA VAL A 56 -2.13 -5.20 6.62
C VAL A 56 -1.41 -6.31 7.40
N THR A 57 -1.18 -7.46 6.78
CA THR A 57 -0.48 -8.59 7.41
C THR A 57 0.98 -8.28 7.67
N LEU A 58 1.70 -7.69 6.69
CA LEU A 58 3.07 -7.23 6.84
C LEU A 58 3.17 -6.16 7.90
N THR A 59 2.30 -5.15 7.90
CA THR A 59 2.32 -4.08 8.91
C THR A 59 2.08 -4.67 10.30
N ARG A 60 1.13 -5.59 10.44
CA ARG A 60 0.85 -6.27 11.72
C ARG A 60 2.01 -7.18 12.14
N MET A 61 2.66 -7.88 11.21
CA MET A 61 3.86 -8.70 11.48
C MET A 61 5.09 -7.85 11.81
N TRP A 62 5.29 -6.73 11.13
CA TRP A 62 6.39 -5.81 11.38
C TRP A 62 6.20 -5.10 12.71
N VAL A 63 5.00 -4.60 13.00
CA VAL A 63 4.65 -4.01 14.29
C VAL A 63 4.73 -5.05 15.39
N ALA A 64 4.21 -6.27 15.21
CA ALA A 64 4.34 -7.33 16.21
C ALA A 64 5.79 -7.78 16.42
N GLY A 65 6.59 -7.87 15.35
CA GLY A 65 8.01 -8.18 15.42
C GLY A 65 8.82 -7.07 16.09
N TRP A 66 8.47 -5.81 15.81
CA TRP A 66 9.05 -4.63 16.45
C TRP A 66 8.65 -4.55 17.92
N LEU A 67 7.37 -4.78 18.27
CA LEU A 67 6.86 -4.80 19.65
C LEU A 67 7.40 -5.99 20.46
N ARG A 68 7.77 -7.08 19.80
CA ARG A 68 8.45 -8.22 20.45
C ARG A 68 9.94 -7.96 20.67
N LYS A 69 10.55 -7.07 19.87
CA LYS A 69 11.96 -6.69 19.95
C LYS A 69 12.23 -5.45 20.82
N ALA A 70 11.37 -4.44 20.72
CA ALA A 70 11.28 -3.31 21.63
C ALA A 70 10.19 -3.66 22.64
N ARG A 71 10.55 -3.98 23.89
CA ARG A 71 9.60 -4.06 25.00
C ARG A 71 9.42 -2.64 25.58
N PRO A 72 8.34 -1.88 25.29
CA PRO A 72 7.95 -0.79 26.16
C PRO A 72 7.04 -1.39 27.23
N SER A 73 7.52 -1.38 28.47
CA SER A 73 6.86 -1.91 29.66
C SER A 73 5.65 -1.09 30.13
N ASP A 74 4.91 -0.39 29.26
CA ASP A 74 3.78 0.46 29.68
C ASP A 74 2.77 0.68 28.55
N LEU A 75 1.85 -0.27 28.38
CA LEU A 75 0.51 0.04 27.88
C LEU A 75 -0.43 -0.23 29.04
N ALA A 76 -0.40 0.68 30.02
CA ALA A 76 -1.46 0.84 30.99
C ALA A 76 -2.74 1.20 30.22
N LEU A 77 -3.75 0.35 30.43
CA LEU A 77 -5.13 0.48 29.98
C LEU A 77 -5.74 1.84 30.33
#